data_AF-A0A4S8QEA8-F1
#
_entry.id   AF-A0A4S8QEA8-F1
#
_cell.length_a   1.000
_cell.length_b   1.000
_cell.length_c   1.000
_cell.angle_alpha   90.00
_cell.angle_beta   90.00
_cell.angle_gamma   90.00
#
_symmetry.space_group_name_H-M   'P 1'
#
loop_
_entity.id
_entity.type
_entity.pdbx_description
1 polymer ?
#
loop_
_entity_poly.entity_id
_entity_poly.type
_entity_poly.pdbx_seq_one_letter_code
_entity_poly.pdbx_strand_id
1 'polypeptide(L)' 'MEALEQLDVHYGPANIWPVDRSWLVYTDWDLSGTKVYGPPELLTMIEEDEFLETVWLPLPGDASNATV' A
#
# COMPACT_ATOMS: atom_id res chain seq x y z
N MET A 1 27.68 7.44 -14.90
CA MET A 1 27.22 6.10 -14.48
C MET A 1 27.54 5.83 -13.02
N GLU A 2 28.64 6.37 -12.47
CA GLU A 2 29.03 6.27 -11.03
C GLU A 2 28.08 6.96 -10.02
N ALA A 3 27.31 7.98 -10.41
CA ALA A 3 26.50 8.75 -9.45
C ALA A 3 25.28 7.99 -8.89
N LEU A 4 24.85 6.91 -9.56
CA LEU A 4 23.71 6.10 -9.11
C LEU A 4 24.12 4.96 -8.15
N GLU A 5 25.41 4.60 -8.10
CA GLU A 5 25.93 3.57 -7.19
C GLU A 5 26.12 4.07 -5.75
N GLN A 6 26.18 5.40 -5.55
CA GLN A 6 26.28 6.01 -4.21
C GLN A 6 24.92 6.24 -3.55
N LEU A 7 23.84 6.19 -4.33
CA LEU A 7 22.52 6.02 -3.75
C LEU A 7 22.43 4.54 -3.41
N ASP A 8 22.56 4.23 -2.14
CA ASP A 8 22.12 2.96 -1.58
C ASP A 8 20.59 2.91 -1.72
N VAL A 9 20.11 2.78 -2.97
CA VAL A 9 18.71 2.57 -3.28
C VAL A 9 18.46 1.14 -2.85
N HIS A 10 18.21 0.97 -1.55
CA HIS A 10 17.66 -0.26 -1.04
C HIS A 10 16.37 -0.51 -1.81
N TYR A 11 16.40 -1.49 -2.72
CA TYR A 11 15.20 -2.04 -3.36
C TYR A 11 14.43 -2.78 -2.27
N GLY A 12 13.75 -2.01 -1.44
CA GLY A 12 12.95 -2.46 -0.33
C GLY A 12 11.58 -1.79 -0.40
N PRO A 13 10.60 -2.32 0.34
CA PRO A 13 9.27 -1.75 0.37
C PRO A 13 9.31 -0.25 0.70
N ALA A 14 8.64 0.55 -0.13
CA ALA A 14 8.61 1.99 0.02
C ALA A 14 7.26 2.44 0.59
N ASN A 15 7.33 3.18 1.69
CA ASN A 15 6.19 3.94 2.20
C ASN A 15 6.12 5.29 1.49
N ILE A 16 5.03 5.57 0.79
CA ILE A 16 4.74 6.86 0.17
C ILE A 16 3.68 7.56 1.01
N TRP A 17 3.95 8.83 1.35
CA TRP A 17 3.06 9.67 2.13
C TRP A 17 2.81 10.99 1.39
N PRO A 18 1.60 11.56 1.49
CA PRO A 18 1.36 12.94 1.13
C PRO A 18 2.02 13.86 2.17
N VAL A 19 2.29 15.11 1.79
CA VAL A 19 2.93 16.11 2.67
C VAL A 19 2.14 16.32 3.97
N ASP A 20 0.82 16.25 3.89
CA ASP A 20 -0.10 16.40 5.03
C ASP A 20 -0.28 15.13 5.87
N ARG A 21 0.36 14.01 5.47
CA ARG A 21 0.27 12.68 6.11
C ARG A 21 -1.15 12.14 6.26
N SER A 22 -2.06 12.56 5.39
CA SER A 22 -3.46 12.10 5.41
C SER A 22 -3.62 10.62 5.01
N TRP A 23 -2.68 10.05 4.25
CA TRP A 23 -2.71 8.65 3.83
C TRP A 23 -1.31 8.03 3.73
N LEU A 24 -1.25 6.71 3.60
CA LEU A 24 -0.01 5.95 3.38
C LEU A 24 -0.24 4.92 2.28
N VAL A 25 0.75 4.79 1.39
CA VAL A 25 0.87 3.66 0.47
C VAL A 25 2.12 2.87 0.82
N TYR A 26 1.98 1.56 1.02
CA TYR A 26 3.10 0.62 1.15
C TYR A 26 3.10 -0.32 -0.05
N THR A 27 4.16 -0.24 -0.85
CA THR A 27 4.39 -1.14 -1.98
C THR A 27 5.50 -2.10 -1.60
N ASP A 28 5.18 -3.37 -1.42
CA ASP A 28 6.19 -4.42 -1.25
C ASP A 28 6.65 -4.95 -2.60
N TRP A 29 7.87 -5.44 -2.67
CA TRP A 29 8.46 -5.92 -3.91
C TRP A 29 7.94 -7.31 -4.30
N ASP A 30 7.44 -8.09 -3.34
CA ASP A 30 6.86 -9.43 -3.54
C ASP A 30 5.32 -9.47 -3.42
N LEU A 31 4.70 -8.46 -2.78
CA LEU A 31 3.25 -8.32 -2.80
C LEU A 31 2.83 -7.92 -4.21
N SER A 32 2.00 -8.75 -4.83
CA SER A 32 1.32 -8.45 -6.09
C SER A 32 0.26 -7.34 -5.95
N GLY A 33 0.41 -6.42 -4.98
CA GLY A 33 -0.59 -5.43 -4.60
C GLY A 33 -0.04 -4.30 -3.75
N THR A 34 -0.82 -3.23 -3.64
CA THR A 34 -0.48 -2.00 -2.92
C THR A 34 -1.35 -1.86 -1.67
N LYS A 35 -0.74 -1.69 -0.49
CA LYS A 35 -1.50 -1.44 0.74
C LYS A 35 -1.76 0.05 0.91
N VAL A 36 -3.02 0.43 1.15
CA VAL A 36 -3.43 1.83 1.32
C VAL A 36 -4.07 2.01 2.69
N TYR A 37 -3.69 3.09 3.38
CA TYR A 37 -4.32 3.57 4.62
C TYR A 37 -4.72 5.03 4.45
N GLY A 38 -5.90 5.43 4.93
CA GLY A 38 -6.32 6.83 4.79
C GLY A 38 -7.74 7.08 5.30
N PRO A 39 -8.28 8.29 5.04
CA PRO A 39 -9.63 8.66 5.44
C PRO A 39 -10.68 7.86 4.64
N PRO A 40 -11.91 7.66 5.16
CA PRO A 40 -12.94 6.87 4.51
C PRO A 40 -13.24 7.29 3.07
N GLU A 41 -13.21 8.59 2.79
CA GLU A 41 -13.49 9.12 1.45
C GLU A 41 -12.44 8.67 0.42
N LEU A 42 -11.17 8.57 0.82
CA LEU A 42 -10.11 8.05 -0.03
C LEU A 42 -10.31 6.56 -0.29
N LEU A 43 -10.65 5.80 0.76
CA LEU A 43 -10.82 4.35 0.66
C LEU A 43 -12.03 4.01 -0.24
N THR A 44 -13.15 4.70 -0.07
CA THR A 44 -14.33 4.55 -0.94
C THR A 44 -14.01 4.88 -2.39
N MET A 45 -13.28 5.98 -2.66
CA MET A 45 -12.89 6.34 -4.02
C MET A 45 -12.03 5.25 -4.69
N ILE A 46 -11.16 4.57 -3.93
CA ILE A 46 -10.31 3.49 -4.44
C ILE A 46 -11.15 2.22 -4.70
N GLU A 47 -12.08 1.89 -3.81
CA GLU A 47 -12.99 0.74 -3.99
C GLU A 47 -13.97 0.91 -5.15
N GLU A 48 -14.34 2.14 -5.48
CA GLU A 48 -15.27 2.45 -6.58
C GLU A 48 -14.58 2.55 -7.95
N ASP A 49 -13.24 2.52 -8.02
CA ASP A 49 -12.49 2.59 -9.28
C ASP A 49 -12.62 1.27 -10.07
N GLU A 50 -13.15 1.35 -11.29
CA GLU A 50 -13.43 0.17 -12.12
C GLU A 50 -12.18 -0.59 -12.59
N PHE A 51 -10.99 0.01 -12.47
CA PHE A 51 -9.72 -0.59 -12.87
C PHE A 51 -8.96 -1.23 -11.71
N LEU A 52 -9.42 -1.07 -10.47
CA LEU A 52 -8.75 -1.56 -9.27
C LEU A 52 -9.51 -2.71 -8.62
N GLU A 53 -8.80 -3.79 -8.33
CA GLU A 53 -9.30 -4.84 -7.44
C GLU A 53 -8.87 -4.54 -6.00
N THR A 54 -9.83 -4.49 -5.08
CA THR A 54 -9.59 -4.12 -3.69
C THR A 54 -9.99 -5.22 -2.73
N VAL A 55 -9.19 -5.43 -1.68
CA VAL A 55 -9.51 -6.35 -0.58
C VAL A 55 -9.18 -5.71 0.76
N TRP A 56 -10.09 -5.86 1.73
CA TRP A 56 -9.82 -5.48 3.11
C TRP A 56 -8.95 -6.52 3.80
N LEU A 57 -7.85 -6.07 4.38
CA LEU A 57 -7.04 -6.93 5.24
C LEU A 57 -7.79 -7.19 6.56
N PRO A 58 -7.76 -8.43 7.08
CA PRO A 58 -8.38 -8.74 8.36
C PRO A 58 -7.77 -7.91 9.48
N LEU A 59 -8.60 -7.53 10.46
CA LEU A 59 -8.12 -6.86 11.64
C LEU A 59 -7.22 -7.81 12.46
N PRO A 60 -6.22 -7.30 13.20
CA PRO A 60 -5.43 -8.13 14.09
C PRO A 60 -6.33 -8.88 15.08
N GLY A 61 -6.30 -10.22 15.02
CA GLY A 61 -7.12 -11.10 15.86
C GLY A 61 -8.46 -11.52 15.25
N ASP A 62 -8.79 -11.06 14.04
CA ASP A 62 -9.98 -11.52 13.32
C ASP A 62 -9.67 -12.77 12.49
N ALA A 63 -9.95 -13.94 13.06
CA ALA A 63 -9.77 -15.24 12.39
C ALA A 63 -10.92 -15.59 11.44
N SER A 64 -11.92 -14.72 11.27
CA SER A 64 -13.13 -15.05 10.50
C SER A 64 -12.94 -15.08 8.98
N ASN A 65 -11.85 -14.52 8.46
CA ASN A 65 -11.56 -14.43 7.02
C ASN A 65 -10.40 -15.35 6.54
N ALA A 66 -9.92 -16.29 7.36
CA ALA A 66 -8.82 -17.18 7.01
C ALA A 66 -9.22 -18.38 6.12
N THR A 67 -10.24 -18.24 5.27
CA THR A 67 -10.63 -19.30 4.33
C THR A 67 -11.17 -18.69 3.05
N VAL A 68 -10.30 -18.52 2.06
CA VAL A 68 -10.42 -19.06 0.69
C VAL A 68 -9.01 -19.24 0.13
#